data_AF-A0A1Y4DJW0-F1
#
_entry.id   AF-A0A1Y4DJW0-F1
#
_cell.length_a   1.000
_cell.length_b   1.000
_cell.length_c   1.000
_cell.angle_alpha   90.00
_cell.angle_beta   90.00
_cell.angle_gamma   90.00
#
_symmetry.space_group_name_H-M   'P 1'
#
loop_
_entity.id
_entity.type
_entity.pdbx_description
1 polymer ?
#
loop_
_entity_poly.entity_id
_entity_poly.type
_entity_poly.pdbx_seq_one_letter_code
_entity_poly.pdbx_strand_id
1 'polypeptide(L)'
;MGKLIKRYFALNIWVKIIFFFCLFGAFVNFFLVWRDIAANGILLRLHAGFLVLYVSQVVFILLHERYVSVLAALQGLLALLTNADFTFVPLLRGVGQFYYLANPVPSVEAMTVYKYVFVSAAFTLQLLSAYALFSLLPKYEPKKKEPSEPEK
;
A
#
# COMPACT_ATOMS: atom_id res chain seq x y z
N MET A 1 -8.28 3.76 22.65
CA MET A 1 -8.51 4.59 21.44
C MET A 1 -7.71 5.90 21.41
N GLY A 2 -7.71 6.73 22.46
CA GLY A 2 -7.06 8.06 22.43
C GLY A 2 -5.57 8.11 22.04
N LYS A 3 -4.81 7.03 22.31
CA LYS A 3 -3.38 6.94 21.95
C LYS A 3 -3.12 6.77 20.45
N LEU A 4 -3.96 6.01 19.73
CA LEU A 4 -3.82 5.81 18.27
C LEU A 4 -4.27 7.05 17.49
N ILE A 5 -5.32 7.71 17.95
CA ILE A 5 -5.80 8.97 17.35
C ILE A 5 -4.72 10.05 17.45
N LYS A 6 -4.10 10.23 18.63
CA LYS A 6 -2.97 11.16 18.80
C LYS A 6 -1.80 10.82 17.87
N ARG A 7 -1.47 9.53 17.74
CA ARG A 7 -0.43 9.05 16.82
C ARG A 7 -0.77 9.39 15.37
N TYR A 8 -2.01 9.18 14.92
CA TYR A 8 -2.44 9.56 13.57
C TYR A 8 -2.30 11.06 13.32
N PHE A 9 -2.75 11.91 14.26
CA PHE A 9 -2.65 13.36 14.07
C PHE A 9 -1.20 13.86 14.00
N ALA A 10 -0.27 13.19 14.69
CA ALA A 10 1.17 13.47 14.64
C ALA A 10 1.85 13.09 13.32
N LEU A 11 1.19 12.31 12.45
CA LEU A 11 1.75 11.93 11.15
C LEU A 11 1.84 13.12 10.19
N ASN A 12 2.92 13.13 9.40
CA ASN A 12 3.07 14.04 8.27
C ASN A 12 1.91 13.85 7.26
N ILE A 13 1.51 14.92 6.57
CA ILE A 13 0.44 14.88 5.56
C ILE A 13 0.67 13.81 4.48
N TRP A 14 1.90 13.62 4.02
CA TRP A 14 2.24 12.60 3.03
C TRP A 14 2.04 11.18 3.58
N VAL A 15 2.41 10.95 4.84
CA VAL A 15 2.20 9.67 5.51
C VAL A 15 0.71 9.41 5.75
N LYS A 16 -0.10 10.46 5.99
CA LYS A 16 -1.56 10.34 6.05
C LYS A 16 -2.16 9.96 4.70
N ILE A 17 -1.68 10.53 3.59
CA ILE A 17 -2.10 10.13 2.24
C ILE A 17 -1.78 8.65 2.01
N ILE A 18 -0.56 8.21 2.33
CA ILE A 18 -0.16 6.80 2.20
C ILE A 18 -1.03 5.91 3.11
N PHE A 19 -1.29 6.33 4.34
CA PHE A 19 -2.17 5.62 5.27
C PHE A 19 -3.59 5.40 4.71
N PHE A 20 -4.20 6.43 4.12
CA PHE A 20 -5.50 6.29 3.47
C PHE A 20 -5.43 5.40 2.23
N PHE A 21 -4.34 5.45 1.48
CA PHE A 21 -4.13 4.56 0.35
C PHE A 21 -4.04 3.09 0.80
N CYS A 22 -3.33 2.81 1.90
CA CYS A 22 -3.28 1.47 2.49
C CYS A 22 -4.66 1.01 2.99
N LEU A 23 -5.44 1.90 3.62
CA LEU A 23 -6.81 1.59 4.04
C LEU A 23 -7.72 1.28 2.84
N PHE A 24 -7.63 2.06 1.77
CA PHE A 24 -8.37 1.81 0.54
C PHE A 24 -7.97 0.48 -0.10
N GLY A 25 -6.67 0.18 -0.15
CA GLY A 25 -6.17 -1.11 -0.63
C GLY A 25 -6.66 -2.30 0.20
N ALA A 26 -6.65 -2.17 1.53
CA ALA A 26 -7.22 -3.17 2.42
C ALA A 26 -8.72 -3.37 2.15
N PHE A 27 -9.47 -2.28 2.00
CA PHE A 27 -10.90 -2.33 1.70
C PHE A 27 -11.17 -3.06 0.37
N VAL A 28 -10.49 -2.69 -0.72
CA VAL A 28 -10.66 -3.35 -2.02
C VAL A 28 -10.32 -4.84 -1.95
N ASN A 29 -9.18 -5.19 -1.33
CA ASN A 29 -8.78 -6.59 -1.20
C ASN A 29 -9.72 -7.39 -0.30
N PHE A 30 -10.34 -6.78 0.71
CA PHE A 30 -11.38 -7.42 1.51
C PHE A 30 -12.58 -7.85 0.66
N PHE A 31 -13.08 -7.01 -0.24
CA PHE A 31 -14.15 -7.39 -1.18
C PHE A 31 -13.71 -8.47 -2.16
N LEU A 32 -12.48 -8.40 -2.65
CA LEU A 32 -11.94 -9.41 -3.58
C LEU A 32 -11.80 -10.77 -2.89
N VAL A 33 -11.32 -10.80 -1.65
CA VAL A 33 -11.28 -12.01 -0.81
C VAL A 33 -12.68 -12.55 -0.58
N TRP A 34 -13.63 -11.71 -0.18
CA TRP A 34 -15.01 -12.12 0.05
C TRP A 34 -15.64 -12.76 -1.20
N ARG A 35 -15.47 -12.12 -2.35
CA ARG A 35 -15.94 -12.62 -3.64
C ARG A 35 -15.28 -13.95 -4.00
N ASP A 36 -13.97 -14.07 -3.81
CA ASP A 36 -13.22 -15.28 -4.16
C ASP A 36 -13.55 -16.46 -3.23
N ILE A 37 -13.87 -16.21 -1.95
CA ILE A 37 -14.40 -17.25 -1.05
C ILE A 37 -15.74 -17.78 -1.58
N ALA A 38 -16.64 -16.89 -2.00
CA ALA A 38 -17.95 -17.28 -2.52
C ALA A 38 -17.85 -18.05 -3.85
N ALA A 39 -16.83 -17.77 -4.68
CA ALA A 39 -16.66 -18.32 -6.01
C ALA A 39 -15.62 -19.46 -6.11
N ASN A 40 -15.01 -19.90 -4.99
CA ASN A 40 -13.84 -20.79 -4.97
C ASN A 40 -12.71 -20.29 -5.91
N GLY A 41 -12.45 -18.98 -5.88
CA GLY A 41 -11.53 -18.30 -6.77
C GLY A 41 -10.07 -18.70 -6.56
N ILE A 42 -9.35 -18.97 -7.65
CA ILE A 42 -7.92 -19.34 -7.66
C ILE A 42 -7.04 -18.21 -7.09
N LEU A 43 -7.50 -16.95 -7.17
CA LEU A 43 -6.77 -15.76 -6.73
C LEU A 43 -6.94 -15.44 -5.23
N LEU A 44 -7.68 -16.25 -4.47
CA LEU A 44 -7.94 -16.02 -3.05
C LEU A 44 -6.66 -15.76 -2.24
N ARG A 45 -5.62 -16.58 -2.47
CA ARG A 45 -4.33 -16.46 -1.77
C ARG A 45 -3.64 -15.14 -2.07
N LEU A 46 -3.76 -14.65 -3.30
CA LEU A 46 -3.14 -13.41 -3.73
C LEU A 46 -3.84 -12.22 -3.07
N HIS A 47 -5.17 -12.15 -3.16
CA HIS A 47 -5.95 -11.06 -2.54
C HIS A 47 -5.82 -11.07 -1.01
N ALA A 48 -5.79 -12.25 -0.37
CA ALA A 48 -5.55 -12.36 1.06
C ALA A 48 -4.13 -11.89 1.44
N GLY A 49 -3.11 -12.23 0.64
CA GLY A 49 -1.75 -11.75 0.83
C GLY A 49 -1.65 -10.23 0.78
N PHE A 50 -2.25 -9.61 -0.25
CA PHE A 50 -2.32 -8.14 -0.35
C PHE A 50 -3.11 -7.51 0.79
N LEU A 51 -4.23 -8.10 1.20
CA LEU A 51 -5.01 -7.65 2.36
C LEU A 51 -4.15 -7.59 3.63
N VAL A 52 -3.42 -8.67 3.93
CA VAL A 52 -2.52 -8.74 5.08
C VAL A 52 -1.43 -7.68 4.99
N LEU A 53 -0.83 -7.46 3.81
CA LEU A 53 0.19 -6.43 3.61
C LEU A 53 -0.36 -5.03 3.87
N TYR A 54 -1.53 -4.69 3.33
CA TYR A 54 -2.14 -3.37 3.54
C TYR A 54 -2.51 -3.14 5.00
N VAL A 55 -3.16 -4.11 5.65
CA VAL A 55 -3.52 -4.01 7.07
C VAL A 55 -2.27 -3.88 7.95
N SER A 56 -1.22 -4.64 7.65
CA SER A 56 0.05 -4.54 8.36
C SER A 56 0.66 -3.15 8.20
N GLN A 57 0.66 -2.58 7.00
CA GLN A 57 1.16 -1.22 6.79
C GLN A 57 0.37 -0.18 7.58
N VAL A 58 -0.97 -0.26 7.62
CA VAL A 58 -1.83 0.62 8.44
C VAL A 58 -1.42 0.56 9.91
N VAL A 59 -1.23 -0.65 10.45
CA VAL A 59 -0.83 -0.84 11.85
C VAL A 59 0.56 -0.26 12.10
N PHE A 60 1.56 -0.61 11.28
CA PHE A 60 2.95 -0.18 11.49
C PHE A 60 3.13 1.33 11.30
N ILE A 61 2.38 1.96 10.38
CA ILE A 61 2.34 3.43 10.25
C ILE A 61 1.84 4.06 11.56
N LEU A 62 0.75 3.56 12.13
CA LEU A 62 0.22 4.08 13.40
C LEU A 62 1.17 3.85 14.57
N LEU A 63 1.94 2.76 14.54
CA LEU A 63 3.00 2.48 15.51
C LEU A 63 4.26 3.34 15.31
N HIS A 64 4.34 4.12 14.22
CA HIS A 64 5.52 4.90 13.81
C HIS A 64 6.76 4.04 13.51
N GLU A 65 6.54 2.81 13.02
CA GLU A 65 7.61 1.87 12.71
C GLU A 65 8.16 2.09 11.30
N ARG A 66 9.40 2.57 11.17
CA ARG A 66 10.05 2.82 9.86
C ARG A 66 10.12 1.59 8.97
N TYR A 67 10.22 0.40 9.55
CA TYR A 67 10.31 -0.85 8.81
C TYR A 67 9.07 -1.15 7.96
N VAL A 68 7.98 -0.39 8.13
CA VAL A 68 6.84 -0.43 7.20
C VAL A 68 7.22 -0.14 5.74
N SER A 69 8.34 0.57 5.50
CA SER A 69 8.88 0.76 4.15
C SER A 69 9.24 -0.56 3.48
N VAL A 70 9.67 -1.57 4.23
CA VAL A 70 9.98 -2.91 3.71
C VAL A 70 8.70 -3.60 3.26
N LEU A 71 7.61 -3.47 4.02
CA LEU A 71 6.30 -4.00 3.63
C LEU A 71 5.77 -3.31 2.37
N ALA A 72 5.94 -1.99 2.26
CA ALA A 72 5.57 -1.24 1.08
C ALA A 72 6.40 -1.65 -0.15
N ALA A 73 7.71 -1.86 0.01
CA ALA A 73 8.59 -2.34 -1.06
C ALA A 73 8.23 -3.78 -1.50
N LEU A 74 7.94 -4.66 -0.55
CA LEU A 74 7.51 -6.03 -0.83
C LEU A 74 6.18 -6.05 -1.60
N GLN A 75 5.23 -5.18 -1.22
CA GLN A 75 3.99 -5.00 -1.97
C GLN A 75 4.27 -4.54 -3.41
N GLY A 76 5.20 -3.61 -3.61
CA GLY A 76 5.60 -3.16 -4.95
C GLY A 76 6.21 -4.28 -5.79
N LEU A 77 7.08 -5.08 -5.18
CA LEU A 77 7.67 -6.25 -5.85
C LEU A 77 6.60 -7.28 -6.22
N LEU A 78 5.69 -7.61 -5.29
CA LEU A 78 4.59 -8.53 -5.55
C LEU A 78 3.68 -8.02 -6.66
N ALA A 79 3.31 -6.73 -6.63
CA ALA A 79 2.49 -6.11 -7.66
C ALA A 79 3.13 -6.16 -9.05
N LEU A 80 4.46 -5.97 -9.12
CA LEU A 80 5.22 -6.11 -10.35
C LEU A 80 5.20 -7.56 -10.86
N LEU A 81 5.49 -8.54 -9.98
CA LEU A 81 5.52 -9.96 -10.33
C LEU A 81 4.15 -10.49 -10.77
N THR A 82 3.07 -10.00 -10.15
CA THR A 82 1.71 -10.41 -10.51
C THR A 82 1.08 -9.55 -11.60
N ASN A 83 1.79 -8.53 -12.10
CA ASN A 83 1.25 -7.50 -12.99
C ASN A 83 -0.08 -6.91 -12.48
N ALA A 84 -0.23 -6.85 -11.16
CA ALA A 84 -1.48 -6.51 -10.51
C ALA A 84 -1.19 -5.81 -9.19
N ASP A 85 -1.46 -4.51 -9.15
CA ASP A 85 -1.71 -3.80 -7.90
C ASP A 85 -3.21 -3.52 -7.80
N PHE A 86 -3.90 -4.30 -6.99
CA PHE A 86 -5.36 -4.24 -6.86
C PHE A 86 -5.88 -2.92 -6.28
N THR A 87 -5.01 -2.07 -5.74
CA THR A 87 -5.37 -0.74 -5.21
C THR A 87 -5.28 0.33 -6.28
N PHE A 88 -4.29 0.24 -7.17
CA PHE A 88 -4.20 1.12 -8.32
C PHE A 88 -5.18 0.73 -9.43
N VAL A 89 -5.49 -0.55 -9.62
CA VAL A 89 -6.39 -1.01 -10.71
C VAL A 89 -7.74 -0.26 -10.76
N PRO A 90 -8.48 -0.04 -9.65
CA PRO A 90 -9.73 0.74 -9.67
C PRO A 90 -9.52 2.21 -10.07
N LEU A 91 -8.48 2.86 -9.52
CA LEU A 91 -8.17 4.26 -9.83
C LEU A 91 -7.76 4.41 -11.30
N LEU A 92 -6.93 3.50 -11.78
CA LEU A 92 -6.43 3.49 -13.14
C LEU A 92 -7.50 3.07 -14.14
N ARG A 93 -8.48 2.24 -13.77
CA ARG A 93 -9.67 2.00 -14.59
C ARG A 93 -10.46 3.28 -14.84
N GLY A 94 -10.62 4.12 -13.81
CA GLY A 94 -11.25 5.43 -13.97
C GLY A 94 -10.47 6.31 -14.95
N VAL A 95 -9.15 6.38 -14.80
CA VAL A 95 -8.28 7.14 -15.74
C VAL A 95 -8.31 6.54 -17.16
N GLY A 96 -8.32 5.22 -17.28
CA GLY A 96 -8.37 4.50 -18.54
C GLY A 96 -9.66 4.71 -19.31
N GLN A 97 -10.79 4.89 -18.63
CA GLN A 97 -12.04 5.26 -19.30
C GLN A 97 -11.90 6.56 -20.10
N PHE A 98 -11.16 7.55 -19.60
CA PHE A 98 -10.89 8.78 -20.37
C PHE A 98 -10.03 8.51 -21.61
N TYR A 99 -9.07 7.59 -21.53
CA TYR A 99 -8.25 7.21 -22.69
C TYR A 99 -9.08 6.51 -23.78
N TYR A 100 -9.96 5.58 -23.39
CA TYR A 100 -10.85 4.88 -24.33
C TYR A 100 -11.95 5.78 -24.90
N LEU A 101 -12.39 6.81 -24.18
CA LEU A 101 -13.28 7.85 -24.72
C LEU A 101 -12.59 8.70 -25.79
N ALA A 102 -11.28 8.95 -25.66
CA ALA A 102 -10.49 9.68 -26.65
C ALA A 102 -10.05 8.81 -27.84
N ASN A 103 -9.94 7.49 -27.65
CA ASN A 103 -9.51 6.53 -28.68
C ASN A 103 -10.48 5.33 -28.74
N PRO A 104 -11.58 5.42 -29.50
CA PRO A 104 -12.66 4.43 -29.49
C PRO A 104 -12.29 3.06 -30.08
N VAL A 105 -11.18 2.95 -30.83
CA VAL A 105 -10.65 1.68 -31.36
C VAL A 105 -9.18 1.55 -30.97
N PRO A 106 -8.88 1.12 -29.74
CA PRO A 106 -7.51 0.91 -29.29
C PRO A 106 -6.91 -0.33 -29.96
N SER A 107 -5.72 -0.21 -30.54
CA SER A 107 -4.99 -1.38 -31.04
C SER A 107 -4.54 -2.28 -29.87
N VAL A 108 -4.34 -3.58 -30.14
CA VAL A 108 -3.81 -4.53 -29.13
C VAL A 108 -2.46 -4.08 -28.59
N GLU A 109 -1.62 -3.47 -29.43
CA GLU A 109 -0.35 -2.86 -29.05
C GLU A 109 -0.55 -1.69 -28.09
N ALA A 110 -1.51 -0.79 -28.38
CA ALA A 110 -1.83 0.33 -27.50
C ALA A 110 -2.33 -0.13 -26.12
N MET A 111 -3.17 -1.17 -26.06
CA MET A 111 -3.62 -1.77 -24.79
C MET A 111 -2.47 -2.39 -24.00
N THR A 112 -1.50 -2.97 -24.69
CA THR A 112 -0.32 -3.61 -24.09
C THR A 112 0.65 -2.56 -23.54
N VAL A 113 0.97 -1.53 -24.32
CA VAL A 113 1.79 -0.39 -23.89
C VAL A 113 1.14 0.31 -22.70
N TYR A 114 -0.17 0.56 -22.78
CA TYR A 114 -0.96 1.09 -21.67
C TYR A 114 -0.70 0.24 -20.42
N LYS A 115 -0.97 -1.07 -20.45
CA LYS A 115 -0.76 -1.97 -19.29
C LYS A 115 0.64 -1.85 -18.68
N TYR A 116 1.71 -1.88 -19.48
CA TYR A 116 3.08 -1.80 -18.94
C TYR A 116 3.40 -0.42 -18.35
N VAL A 117 2.92 0.66 -18.97
CA VAL A 117 3.06 2.02 -18.42
C VAL A 117 2.33 2.11 -17.07
N PHE A 118 1.14 1.52 -16.93
CA PHE A 118 0.42 1.50 -15.66
C PHE A 118 1.11 0.69 -14.57
N VAL A 119 1.60 -0.50 -14.90
CA VAL A 119 2.36 -1.33 -13.95
C VAL A 119 3.63 -0.60 -13.51
N SER A 120 4.34 0.06 -14.43
CA SER A 120 5.53 0.85 -14.11
C SER A 120 5.21 2.08 -13.25
N ALA A 121 4.10 2.76 -13.50
CA ALA A 121 3.67 3.91 -12.70
C ALA A 121 3.26 3.48 -11.28
N ALA A 122 2.47 2.40 -11.16
CA ALA A 122 2.07 1.83 -9.87
C ALA A 122 3.29 1.39 -9.05
N PHE A 123 4.25 0.71 -9.69
CA PHE A 123 5.51 0.31 -9.06
C PHE A 123 6.32 1.51 -8.58
N THR A 124 6.46 2.55 -9.41
CA THR A 124 7.18 3.78 -9.04
C THR A 124 6.52 4.47 -7.85
N LEU A 125 5.19 4.61 -7.85
CA LEU A 125 4.45 5.22 -6.73
C LEU A 125 4.59 4.39 -5.45
N GLN A 126 4.67 3.08 -5.56
CA GLN A 126 4.86 2.19 -4.42
C GLN A 126 6.29 2.26 -3.85
N LEU A 127 7.31 2.42 -4.70
CA LEU A 127 8.68 2.69 -4.24
C LEU A 127 8.80 4.07 -3.59
N LEU A 128 8.13 5.07 -4.16
CA LEU A 128 8.09 6.42 -3.59
C LEU A 128 7.40 6.43 -2.22
N SER A 129 6.31 5.67 -2.05
CA SER A 129 5.65 5.53 -0.76
C SER A 129 6.55 4.83 0.27
N ALA A 130 7.27 3.78 -0.13
CA ALA A 130 8.25 3.11 0.72
C ALA A 130 9.37 4.08 1.18
N TYR A 131 9.92 4.87 0.25
CA TYR A 131 10.92 5.89 0.55
C TYR A 131 10.39 6.97 1.50
N ALA A 132 9.19 7.48 1.24
CA ALA A 132 8.54 8.48 2.08
C ALA A 132 8.30 7.94 3.51
N LEU A 133 7.84 6.69 3.65
CA LEU A 133 7.66 6.04 4.94
C LEU A 133 8.98 5.91 5.71
N PHE A 134 10.06 5.49 5.03
CA PHE A 134 11.38 5.37 5.64
C PHE A 134 11.94 6.73 6.11
N SER A 135 11.72 7.77 5.32
CA SER A 135 12.30 9.10 5.52
C SER A 135 11.52 9.93 6.54
N LEU A 136 10.19 9.81 6.56
CA LEU A 136 9.30 10.68 7.32
C LEU A 136 8.84 10.11 8.67
N LEU A 137 8.88 8.79 8.87
CA LEU A 137 8.60 8.20 10.19
C LEU A 137 9.80 8.40 11.12
N PRO A 138 9.63 8.47 12.46
CA PRO A 138 10.73 8.63 13.41
C PRO A 138 11.63 7.38 13.45
N LYS A 139 12.93 7.56 13.71
CA LYS A 139 13.88 6.44 13.85
C LYS A 139 13.55 5.74 15.16
N TYR A 140 13.60 4.41 15.18
CA TYR A 140 13.53 3.68 16.45
C TYR A 140 14.75 4.05 17.27
N GLU A 141 14.55 4.87 18.31
CA GLU A 141 15.56 5.09 19.33
C GLU A 141 15.30 4.08 20.45
N PRO A 142 16.22 3.13 20.70
CA PRO A 142 16.08 2.26 21.87
C PRO A 142 16.03 3.18 23.09
N LYS A 143 14.96 3.07 23.88
CA LYS A 143 14.86 3.76 25.17
C LYS A 143 16.13 3.46 25.95
N LYS A 144 16.98 4.47 26.16
CA LYS A 144 18.09 4.34 27.09
C LYS A 144 17.48 3.89 28.41
N LYS A 145 17.90 2.72 28.91
CA LYS A 145 17.62 2.33 30.29
C LYS A 145 18.18 3.47 31.14
N GLU A 146 17.31 4.17 31.85
CA GLU A 146 17.75 5.07 32.91
C GLU A 146 18.63 4.22 33.86
N PRO A 147 19.80 4.73 34.28
CA PRO A 147 20.60 4.01 35.26
C PRO A 147 19.72 3.83 36.50
N SER A 148 19.43 2.58 36.84
CA SER A 148 18.86 2.24 38.14
C SER A 148 19.73 2.89 39.21
N GLU A 149 19.11 3.71 40.05
CA GLU A 149 19.76 4.39 41.17
C GLU A 149 20.66 3.42 41.94
N PRO A 150 21.86 3.84 42.38
CA PRO A 150 22.70 2.98 43.20
C PRO A 150 21.95 2.66 44.50
N GLU A 151 21.73 1.36 44.75
CA GLU A 151 21.28 0.86 46.04
C GLU A 151 22.22 1.40 47.13
N LYS A 152 21.62 2.08 48.12
CA LYS A 152 22.29 2.65 49.28
C LYS A 152 22.64 1.58 50.30
#